data_AF-A0A6I0LD53-F1
#
_entry.id   AF-A0A6I0LD53-F1
#
_cell.length_a   1.000
_cell.length_b   1.000
_cell.length_c   1.000
_cell.angle_alpha   90.00
_cell.angle_beta   90.00
_cell.angle_gamma   90.00
#
_symmetry.space_group_name_H-M   'P 1'
#
loop_
_entity.id
_entity.type
_entity.pdbx_description
1 polymer ?
#
loop_
_entity_poly.entity_id
_entity_poly.type
_entity_poly.pdbx_seq_one_letter_code
_entity_poly.pdbx_strand_id
1 'polypeptide(L)'
;MKTYVIILSKFFPKNHRNAGKPTDFKSSFLSKRKVHIICTNYLLWEKRIKEVLRGEAILSVRQWTGKPYRSSQEEITRLTAKHGVGIQKVSFYRAEWYGDDNKYHYCYNVTLDNDKGINIYNIAFNDGLDPIDFIEWFDRDIGKQELDGDGRVHKELAVIHCTKFRY
;
A
#
# COMPACT_ATOMS: atom_id res chain seq x y z
N MET A 1 -9.96 -13.02 -21.28
CA MET A 1 -9.74 -12.89 -19.81
C MET A 1 -9.37 -11.45 -19.51
N LYS A 2 -10.10 -10.76 -18.61
CA LYS A 2 -9.76 -9.38 -18.26
C LYS A 2 -8.44 -9.35 -17.48
N THR A 3 -7.60 -8.33 -17.69
CA THR A 3 -6.31 -8.19 -16.99
C THR A 3 -6.24 -6.87 -16.27
N TYR A 4 -6.06 -6.90 -14.96
CA TYR A 4 -5.76 -5.73 -14.14
C TYR A 4 -4.27 -5.67 -13.86
N VAL A 5 -3.67 -4.51 -14.07
CA VAL A 5 -2.24 -4.30 -13.86
C VAL A 5 -2.01 -3.58 -12.54
N ILE A 6 -1.09 -4.09 -11.73
CA ILE A 6 -0.53 -3.40 -10.56
C ILE A 6 0.98 -3.26 -10.73
N ILE A 7 1.52 -2.07 -10.44
CA ILE A 7 2.93 -1.75 -10.65
C ILE A 7 3.68 -1.74 -9.32
N LEU A 8 4.77 -2.51 -9.23
CA LEU A 8 5.78 -2.35 -8.19
C LEU A 8 6.73 -1.22 -8.58
N SER A 9 6.78 -0.17 -7.75
CA SER A 9 7.74 0.91 -7.99
C SER A 9 9.17 0.39 -7.91
N LYS A 10 10.03 0.77 -8.86
CA LYS A 10 11.46 0.40 -8.88
C LYS A 10 12.30 1.31 -7.98
N PHE A 11 11.85 2.55 -7.83
CA PHE A 11 12.54 3.59 -7.06
C PHE A 11 11.56 4.30 -6.12
N PHE A 12 12.07 4.82 -5.02
CA PHE A 12 11.28 5.69 -4.14
C PHE A 12 10.85 6.95 -4.89
N PRO A 13 9.62 7.46 -4.65
CA PRO A 13 9.09 8.62 -5.36
C PRO A 13 9.91 9.88 -5.04
N LYS A 14 9.85 10.88 -5.93
CA LYS A 14 10.61 12.15 -5.84
C LYS A 14 10.49 12.85 -4.48
N ASN A 15 9.37 12.62 -3.81
CA ASN A 15 8.96 13.30 -2.60
C ASN A 15 9.35 12.55 -1.31
N HIS A 16 10.00 11.39 -1.41
CA HIS A 16 10.38 10.56 -0.26
C HIS A 16 11.84 10.85 0.17
N ARG A 17 12.22 10.64 1.44
CA ARG A 17 13.62 10.85 1.89
C ARG A 17 14.64 10.04 1.11
N ASN A 18 14.24 8.84 0.69
CA ASN A 18 15.03 7.93 -0.15
C ASN A 18 14.81 8.14 -1.66
N ALA A 19 14.29 9.28 -2.10
CA ALA A 19 13.96 9.56 -3.51
C ALA A 19 15.05 9.11 -4.49
N GLY A 20 14.65 8.37 -5.52
CA GLY A 20 15.56 7.85 -6.56
C GLY A 20 16.39 6.63 -6.15
N LYS A 21 16.42 6.25 -4.87
CA LYS A 21 17.04 4.98 -4.43
C LYS A 21 16.15 3.79 -4.83
N PRO A 22 16.72 2.60 -5.06
CA PRO A 22 15.94 1.39 -5.35
C PRO A 22 15.08 0.98 -4.15
N THR A 23 13.87 0.47 -4.43
CA THR A 23 12.95 -0.06 -3.39
C THR A 23 13.13 -1.55 -3.13
N ASP A 24 13.78 -2.26 -4.05
CA ASP A 24 13.91 -3.71 -4.06
C ASP A 24 12.57 -4.48 -3.98
N PHE A 25 11.46 -3.84 -4.38
CA PHE A 25 10.14 -4.47 -4.33
C PHE A 25 10.05 -5.73 -5.19
N LYS A 26 10.67 -5.75 -6.37
CA LYS A 26 10.66 -6.93 -7.25
C LYS A 26 11.36 -8.13 -6.60
N SER A 27 12.60 -7.94 -6.11
CA SER A 27 13.36 -9.01 -5.45
C SER A 27 12.67 -9.47 -4.16
N SER A 28 12.17 -8.53 -3.35
CA SER A 28 11.36 -8.79 -2.16
C SER A 28 10.10 -9.62 -2.41
N PHE A 29 9.41 -9.31 -3.50
CA PHE A 29 8.17 -9.97 -3.88
C PHE A 29 8.46 -11.40 -4.34
N LEU A 30 9.50 -11.57 -5.18
CA LEU A 30 9.95 -12.88 -5.64
C LEU A 30 10.47 -13.77 -4.50
N SER A 31 11.13 -13.18 -3.50
CA SER A 31 11.60 -13.89 -2.30
C SER A 31 10.48 -14.12 -1.25
N LYS A 32 9.24 -13.73 -1.55
CA LYS A 32 8.07 -13.81 -0.65
C LYS A 32 8.21 -13.05 0.66
N ARG A 33 9.11 -12.07 0.74
CA ARG A 33 9.21 -11.12 1.87
C ARG A 33 8.08 -10.09 1.81
N LYS A 34 7.85 -9.51 0.63
CA LYS A 34 6.69 -8.64 0.38
C LYS A 34 5.52 -9.53 0.00
N VAL A 35 4.57 -9.69 0.92
CA VAL A 35 3.44 -10.63 0.80
C VAL A 35 2.16 -9.96 0.30
N HIS A 36 2.12 -8.64 0.30
CA HIS A 36 1.03 -7.82 -0.23
C HIS A 36 1.53 -6.56 -0.93
N ILE A 37 0.61 -5.82 -1.55
CA ILE A 37 0.87 -4.51 -2.15
C ILE A 37 -0.16 -3.53 -1.59
N ILE A 38 0.29 -2.41 -1.04
CA ILE A 38 -0.58 -1.33 -0.57
C ILE A 38 -0.68 -0.22 -1.62
N CYS A 39 -1.90 0.20 -1.90
CA CYS A 39 -2.17 1.29 -2.84
C CYS A 39 -3.39 2.11 -2.41
N THR A 40 -3.52 3.31 -2.98
CA THR A 40 -4.70 4.16 -2.80
C THR A 40 -5.91 3.63 -3.57
N ASN A 41 -7.09 4.19 -3.30
CA ASN A 41 -8.34 3.92 -4.00
C ASN A 41 -8.89 2.51 -3.73
N TYR A 42 -9.32 2.29 -2.49
CA TYR A 42 -9.88 1.01 -2.03
C TYR A 42 -11.03 0.51 -2.89
N LEU A 43 -12.05 1.33 -3.13
CA LEU A 43 -13.26 0.92 -3.87
C LEU A 43 -12.95 0.43 -5.29
N LEU A 44 -12.01 1.08 -5.98
CA LEU A 44 -11.56 0.64 -7.30
C LEU A 44 -10.93 -0.76 -7.23
N TRP A 45 -10.00 -0.96 -6.31
CA TRP A 45 -9.30 -2.23 -6.17
C TRP A 45 -10.20 -3.33 -5.65
N GLU A 46 -11.13 -3.03 -4.77
CA GLU A 46 -12.11 -3.98 -4.25
C GLU A 46 -12.91 -4.61 -5.40
N LYS A 47 -13.44 -3.78 -6.31
CA LYS A 47 -14.14 -4.26 -7.51
C LYS A 47 -13.24 -5.16 -8.36
N ARG A 48 -12.00 -4.74 -8.61
CA ARG A 48 -11.04 -5.49 -9.44
C ARG A 48 -10.67 -6.84 -8.84
N ILE A 49 -10.39 -6.87 -7.53
CA ILE A 49 -10.02 -8.09 -6.83
C ILE A 49 -11.22 -9.06 -6.74
N LYS A 50 -12.45 -8.55 -6.54
CA LYS A 50 -13.67 -9.38 -6.60
C LYS A 50 -13.83 -10.08 -7.97
N GLU A 51 -13.54 -9.39 -9.08
CA GLU A 51 -13.53 -10.02 -10.41
C GLU A 51 -12.41 -11.08 -10.58
N VAL A 52 -11.22 -10.84 -10.01
CA VAL A 52 -10.12 -11.82 -10.00
C VAL A 52 -10.51 -13.07 -9.20
N LEU A 53 -11.19 -12.89 -8.06
CA LEU A 53 -11.67 -13.96 -7.21
C LEU A 53 -12.75 -14.82 -7.87
N ARG A 54 -13.63 -14.21 -8.69
CA ARG A 54 -14.62 -14.94 -9.52
C ARG A 54 -14.02 -15.62 -10.74
N GLY A 55 -12.73 -15.43 -11.02
CA GLY A 55 -12.05 -15.99 -12.21
C GLY A 55 -12.37 -15.25 -13.51
N GLU A 56 -13.00 -14.07 -13.45
CA GLU A 56 -13.33 -13.23 -14.61
C GLU A 56 -12.12 -12.39 -15.07
N ALA A 57 -11.15 -12.20 -14.17
CA ALA A 57 -9.95 -11.41 -14.38
C ALA A 57 -8.69 -12.07 -13.80
N ILE A 58 -7.53 -11.57 -14.22
CA ILE A 58 -6.22 -11.84 -13.61
C ILE A 58 -5.60 -10.53 -13.10
N LEU A 59 -4.77 -10.64 -12.07
CA LEU A 59 -3.94 -9.53 -11.58
C LEU A 59 -2.51 -9.71 -12.09
N SER A 60 -2.09 -8.88 -13.04
CA SER A 60 -0.73 -8.83 -13.56
C SER A 60 0.12 -7.88 -12.73
N VAL A 61 1.12 -8.43 -12.03
CA VAL A 61 2.09 -7.66 -11.26
C VAL A 61 3.26 -7.31 -12.17
N ARG A 62 3.56 -6.02 -12.30
CA ARG A 62 4.55 -5.51 -13.26
C ARG A 62 5.49 -4.49 -12.63
N GLN A 63 6.54 -4.14 -13.36
CA GLN A 63 7.42 -3.02 -13.02
C GLN A 63 7.81 -2.28 -14.30
N TRP A 64 8.05 -0.96 -14.21
CA TRP A 64 8.59 -0.20 -15.34
C TRP A 64 10.07 -0.56 -15.56
N THR A 65 10.48 -0.76 -16.81
CA THR A 65 11.88 -1.07 -17.16
C THR A 65 12.81 0.13 -16.89
N GLY A 66 12.28 1.35 -17.06
CA GLY A 66 12.95 2.61 -16.77
C GLY A 66 12.01 3.63 -16.13
N LYS A 67 11.89 4.83 -16.73
CA LYS A 67 11.09 5.92 -16.19
C LYS A 67 9.59 5.58 -16.22
N PRO A 68 8.85 5.76 -15.11
CA PRO A 68 7.41 5.53 -15.07
C PRO A 68 6.67 6.29 -16.18
N TYR A 69 5.72 5.63 -16.84
CA TYR A 69 4.91 6.15 -17.94
C TYR A 69 5.68 6.55 -19.22
N ARG A 70 7.00 6.34 -19.24
CA ARG A 70 7.89 6.69 -20.37
C ARG A 70 8.84 5.55 -20.76
N SER A 71 8.55 4.34 -20.30
CA SER A 71 9.31 3.13 -20.60
C SER A 71 8.36 1.94 -20.74
N SER A 72 8.84 0.78 -21.17
CA SER A 72 8.02 -0.44 -21.20
C SER A 72 7.75 -0.98 -19.79
N GLN A 73 6.76 -1.85 -19.67
CA GLN A 73 6.51 -2.62 -18.45
C GLN A 73 7.02 -4.04 -18.65
N GLU A 74 7.73 -4.56 -17.65
CA GLU A 74 8.02 -5.98 -17.54
C GLU A 74 6.99 -6.65 -16.62
N GLU A 75 6.44 -7.78 -17.06
CA GLU A 75 5.53 -8.59 -16.25
C GLU A 75 6.33 -9.52 -15.33
N ILE A 76 6.09 -9.40 -14.03
CA ILE A 76 6.78 -10.19 -13.00
C ILE A 76 6.01 -11.50 -12.78
N THR A 77 4.69 -11.41 -12.62
CA THR A 77 3.82 -12.58 -12.45
C THR A 77 2.36 -12.26 -12.75
N ARG A 78 1.54 -13.31 -12.88
CA ARG A 78 0.08 -13.23 -12.99
C ARG A 78 -0.55 -13.98 -11.83
N LEU A 79 -1.35 -13.27 -11.04
CA LEU A 79 -2.07 -13.81 -9.92
C LEU A 79 -3.55 -14.01 -10.27
N THR A 80 -4.13 -15.03 -9.68
CA THR A 80 -5.52 -15.47 -9.82
C THR A 80 -6.04 -15.88 -8.45
N ALA A 81 -7.33 -16.21 -8.34
CA ALA A 81 -7.90 -16.77 -7.10
C ALA A 81 -7.05 -17.94 -6.52
N LYS A 82 -6.47 -18.79 -7.37
CA LYS A 82 -5.64 -19.95 -6.95
C LYS A 82 -4.37 -19.55 -6.19
N HIS A 83 -3.88 -18.34 -6.40
CA HIS A 83 -2.70 -17.81 -5.71
C HIS A 83 -3.01 -17.24 -4.32
N GLY A 84 -4.29 -17.23 -3.91
CA GLY A 84 -4.72 -16.67 -2.64
C GLY A 84 -4.86 -15.15 -2.66
N VAL A 85 -5.06 -14.53 -3.84
CA VAL A 85 -5.29 -13.09 -3.95
C VAL A 85 -6.41 -12.65 -3.01
N GLY A 86 -6.26 -11.48 -2.39
CA GLY A 86 -7.28 -10.94 -1.49
C GLY A 86 -7.19 -9.43 -1.38
N ILE A 87 -8.15 -8.84 -0.68
CA ILE A 87 -8.19 -7.41 -0.42
C ILE A 87 -8.68 -7.15 1.00
N GLN A 88 -8.07 -6.18 1.69
CA GLN A 88 -8.54 -5.64 2.97
C GLN A 88 -8.50 -4.11 2.91
N LYS A 89 -9.48 -3.48 3.58
CA LYS A 89 -9.51 -2.02 3.72
C LYS A 89 -8.58 -1.64 4.86
N VAL A 90 -7.82 -0.57 4.63
CA VAL A 90 -6.91 -0.01 5.63
C VAL A 90 -7.20 1.47 5.79
N SER A 91 -7.36 1.90 7.03
CA SER A 91 -7.37 3.33 7.37
C SER A 91 -6.02 3.68 7.98
N PHE A 92 -5.29 4.55 7.30
CA PHE A 92 -4.04 5.13 7.78
C PHE A 92 -4.30 6.56 8.24
N TYR A 93 -4.03 6.87 9.50
CA TYR A 93 -4.30 8.21 10.05
C TYR A 93 -3.21 8.67 11.01
N ARG A 94 -3.08 9.99 11.14
CA ARG A 94 -2.21 10.64 12.11
C ARG A 94 -3.06 11.17 13.26
N ALA A 95 -2.69 10.81 14.48
CA ALA A 95 -3.22 11.43 15.67
C ALA A 95 -2.27 12.54 16.11
N GLU A 96 -2.81 13.67 16.51
CA GLU A 96 -2.05 14.86 16.93
C GLU A 96 -2.60 15.35 18.27
N TRP A 97 -1.73 15.76 19.19
CA TRP A 97 -2.13 16.28 20.50
C TRP A 97 -1.08 17.23 21.07
N TYR A 98 -1.49 18.10 22.00
CA TYR A 98 -0.57 18.85 22.84
C TYR A 98 -0.40 18.12 24.17
N GLY A 99 0.84 17.91 24.60
CA GLY A 99 1.13 17.31 25.90
C GLY A 99 0.97 18.32 27.03
N ASP A 100 1.00 17.83 28.28
CA ASP A 100 1.02 18.70 29.47
C ASP A 100 2.26 19.61 29.51
N ASP A 101 3.31 19.26 28.75
CA ASP A 101 4.50 20.08 28.53
C ASP A 101 4.30 21.18 27.47
N ASN A 102 3.06 21.39 27.01
CA ASN A 102 2.65 22.30 25.95
C ASN A 102 3.40 22.09 24.62
N LYS A 103 3.98 20.91 24.41
CA LYS A 103 4.60 20.53 23.14
C LYS A 103 3.61 19.81 22.26
N TYR A 104 3.76 20.02 20.96
CA TYR A 104 3.01 19.33 19.93
C TYR A 104 3.59 17.92 19.70
N HIS A 105 2.73 16.92 19.77
CA HIS A 105 3.03 15.51 19.56
C HIS A 105 2.16 14.94 18.45
N TYR A 106 2.66 13.91 17.77
CA TYR A 106 1.87 13.16 16.81
C TYR A 106 2.33 11.71 16.70
N CYS A 107 1.42 10.84 16.27
CA CYS A 107 1.73 9.45 15.94
C CYS A 107 0.91 8.97 14.73
N TYR A 108 1.38 7.90 14.10
CA TYR A 108 0.69 7.25 12.99
C TYR A 108 0.09 5.93 13.42
N ASN A 109 -1.18 5.75 13.09
CA ASN A 109 -1.92 4.54 13.40
C ASN A 109 -2.50 3.93 12.14
N VAL A 110 -2.69 2.62 12.20
CA VAL A 110 -3.27 1.83 11.12
C VAL A 110 -4.36 0.97 11.71
N THR A 111 -5.54 1.03 11.10
CA THR A 111 -6.61 0.08 11.36
C THR A 111 -6.94 -0.70 10.10
N LEU A 112 -7.33 -1.95 10.30
CA LEU A 112 -7.90 -2.83 9.30
C LEU A 112 -9.40 -2.91 9.52
N ASP A 113 -10.12 -3.42 8.51
CA ASP A 113 -11.51 -3.87 8.55
C ASP A 113 -12.19 -3.77 9.94
N ASN A 114 -13.24 -2.94 10.05
CA ASN A 114 -13.97 -2.68 11.31
C ASN A 114 -13.11 -2.08 12.43
N ASP A 115 -12.17 -1.19 12.08
CA ASP A 115 -11.33 -0.44 13.02
C ASP A 115 -10.42 -1.29 13.93
N LYS A 116 -10.11 -2.52 13.51
CA LYS A 116 -9.13 -3.38 14.20
C LYS A 116 -7.74 -2.78 14.08
N GLY A 117 -7.19 -2.29 15.19
CA GLY A 117 -5.82 -1.75 15.24
C GLY A 117 -4.77 -2.78 14.85
N ILE A 118 -3.77 -2.35 14.06
CA ILE A 118 -2.60 -3.16 13.71
C ILE A 118 -1.30 -2.39 13.91
N ASN A 119 -0.26 -3.11 14.32
CA ASN A 119 1.08 -2.57 14.39
C ASN A 119 1.58 -2.14 13.00
N ILE A 120 1.92 -0.85 12.85
CA ILE A 120 2.43 -0.27 11.62
C ILE A 120 3.70 -0.95 11.10
N TYR A 121 4.51 -1.51 11.99
CA TYR A 121 5.69 -2.29 11.61
C TYR A 121 5.31 -3.51 10.78
N ASN A 122 4.27 -4.24 11.20
CA ASN A 122 3.84 -5.47 10.52
C ASN A 122 3.26 -5.17 9.13
N ILE A 123 2.53 -4.06 8.99
CA ILE A 123 1.95 -3.68 7.70
C ILE A 123 3.00 -3.15 6.71
N ALA A 124 3.94 -2.34 7.19
CA ALA A 124 5.06 -1.83 6.41
C ALA A 124 5.98 -2.98 5.95
N PHE A 125 6.37 -3.84 6.89
CA PHE A 125 7.28 -4.95 6.61
C PHE A 125 6.72 -5.92 5.56
N ASN A 126 5.43 -6.26 5.65
CA ASN A 126 4.75 -7.10 4.67
C ASN A 126 4.54 -6.40 3.31
N ASP A 127 4.58 -5.07 3.28
CA ASP A 127 4.65 -4.26 2.07
C ASP A 127 6.10 -4.10 1.57
N GLY A 128 7.08 -4.68 2.25
CA GLY A 128 8.49 -4.61 1.86
C GLY A 128 9.14 -3.26 2.12
N LEU A 129 8.59 -2.46 3.04
CA LEU A 129 9.11 -1.17 3.50
C LEU A 129 9.50 -1.24 4.98
N ASP A 130 10.42 -0.38 5.42
CA ASP A 130 10.54 -0.06 6.84
C ASP A 130 9.39 0.88 7.29
N PRO A 131 9.08 0.96 8.59
CA PRO A 131 7.92 1.73 9.06
C PRO A 131 8.00 3.22 8.70
N ILE A 132 9.19 3.81 8.70
CA ILE A 132 9.34 5.25 8.43
C ILE A 132 9.21 5.50 6.93
N ASP A 133 9.81 4.65 6.09
CA ASP A 133 9.62 4.70 4.64
C ASP A 133 8.14 4.50 4.27
N PHE A 134 7.43 3.59 4.95
CA PHE A 134 5.99 3.41 4.78
C PHE A 134 5.19 4.66 5.13
N ILE A 135 5.46 5.29 6.27
CA ILE A 135 4.81 6.54 6.68
C ILE A 135 5.04 7.62 5.62
N GLU A 136 6.28 7.87 5.21
CA GLU A 136 6.59 8.89 4.20
C GLU A 136 6.00 8.57 2.83
N TRP A 137 5.85 7.29 2.49
CA TRP A 137 5.24 6.85 1.24
C TRP A 137 3.77 7.26 1.14
N PHE A 138 3.02 7.09 2.24
CA PHE A 138 1.60 7.38 2.27
C PHE A 138 1.26 8.76 2.82
N ASP A 139 2.16 9.40 3.55
CA ASP A 139 1.89 10.70 4.15
C ASP A 139 3.11 11.61 4.25
N ARG A 140 3.23 12.47 3.24
CA ARG A 140 4.17 13.59 3.23
C ARG A 140 3.52 14.95 3.53
N ASP A 141 2.26 15.12 3.15
CA ASP A 141 1.54 16.40 3.15
C ASP A 141 0.20 16.24 3.90
N ILE A 142 0.22 15.81 5.15
CA ILE A 142 -1.04 15.67 5.93
C ILE A 142 -1.74 17.01 6.12
N GLY A 143 -0.99 18.11 6.21
CA GLY A 143 -1.55 19.46 6.33
C GLY A 143 -2.27 19.98 5.08
N LYS A 144 -2.32 19.20 3.99
CA LYS A 144 -3.10 19.51 2.77
C LYS A 144 -4.33 18.62 2.61
N GLN A 145 -4.59 17.73 3.56
CA GLN A 145 -5.74 16.85 3.52
C GLN A 145 -6.88 17.49 4.31
N GLU A 146 -8.07 17.43 3.74
CA GLU A 146 -9.27 17.92 4.41
C GLU A 146 -9.57 17.00 5.60
N LEU A 147 -10.02 17.60 6.69
CA LEU A 147 -10.49 16.84 7.84
C LEU A 147 -11.77 16.10 7.45
N ASP A 148 -11.86 14.84 7.83
CA ASP A 148 -13.09 14.09 7.76
C ASP A 148 -14.09 14.58 8.83
N GLY A 149 -15.34 14.09 8.76
CA GLY A 149 -16.41 14.53 9.66
C GLY A 149 -16.17 14.26 11.16
N ASP A 150 -15.16 13.45 11.50
CA ASP A 150 -14.71 13.17 12.87
C ASP A 150 -13.52 14.03 13.31
N GLY A 151 -13.09 14.98 12.47
CA GLY A 151 -11.97 15.87 12.74
C GLY A 151 -10.59 15.21 12.58
N ARG A 152 -10.50 14.07 11.88
CA ARG A 152 -9.24 13.36 11.62
C ARG A 152 -8.85 13.48 10.15
N VAL A 153 -7.56 13.31 9.87
CA VAL A 153 -7.08 13.04 8.51
C VAL A 153 -6.85 11.55 8.39
N HIS A 154 -7.70 10.85 7.63
CA HIS A 154 -7.47 9.44 7.32
C HIS A 154 -7.38 9.18 5.81
N LYS A 155 -6.51 8.24 5.44
CA LYS A 155 -6.42 7.70 4.08
C LYS A 155 -6.97 6.30 4.05
N GLU A 156 -7.96 6.10 3.19
CA GLU A 156 -8.39 4.77 2.82
C GLU A 156 -7.45 4.17 1.76
N LEU A 157 -6.77 3.11 2.17
CA LEU A 157 -5.86 2.33 1.35
C LEU A 157 -6.42 0.91 1.13
N ALA A 158 -5.95 0.26 0.08
CA ALA A 158 -6.17 -1.15 -0.17
C ALA A 158 -4.90 -1.93 0.14
N VAL A 159 -5.00 -2.94 1.00
CA VAL A 159 -4.01 -4.03 1.03
C VAL A 159 -4.46 -5.07 0.02
N ILE A 160 -3.68 -5.27 -1.03
CA ILE A 160 -3.88 -6.34 -2.01
C ILE A 160 -2.97 -7.49 -1.64
N HIS A 161 -3.56 -8.51 -1.03
CA HIS A 161 -2.85 -9.73 -0.67
C HIS A 161 -2.44 -10.49 -1.93
N CYS A 162 -1.16 -10.84 -2.01
CA CYS A 162 -0.59 -11.58 -3.15
C CYS A 162 -0.32 -13.05 -2.81
N THR A 163 -0.65 -13.46 -1.57
CA THR A 163 -0.49 -14.81 -1.02
C THR A 163 -1.69 -15.15 -0.13
N LYS A 164 -1.73 -16.33 0.49
CA LYS A 164 -2.77 -16.73 1.46
C LYS A 164 -2.72 -15.97 2.80
N PHE A 165 -1.68 -15.19 3.06
CA PHE A 165 -1.53 -14.41 4.31
C PHE A 165 -2.69 -13.41 4.51
N ARG A 166 -3.16 -13.22 5.74
CA ARG A 166 -4.17 -12.23 6.15
C ARG A 166 -3.86 -11.72 7.56
N TYR A 167 -4.41 -10.56 7.92
CA TYR A 167 -4.24 -9.91 9.23
C TYR A 167 -5.38 -10.18 10.23
#